data_AF-A0A4Q7E312-F1
#
_entry.id   AF-A0A4Q7E312-F1
#
_cell.length_a   1.000
_cell.length_b   1.000
_cell.length_c   1.000
_cell.angle_alpha   90.00
_cell.angle_beta   90.00
_cell.angle_gamma   90.00
#
_symmetry.space_group_name_H-M   'P 1'
#
loop_
_entity.id
_entity.type
_entity.pdbx_description
1 polymer ?
#
loop_
_entity_poly.entity_id
_entity_poly.type
_entity_poly.pdbx_seq_one_letter_code
_entity_poly.pdbx_strand_id
1 'polypeptide(L)'
;MMIALRFIASLAILIGCLWAARLATAAFALSLPAPLLGLVLLFVLLQAGTIKSEYLLPSCAPVLKYMAVFFIPAGVGLISYLDILGQSAWLLVSVLILVPALGLFLTGKLASKGRYYD
;
A
#
# COMPACT_ATOMS: atom_id res chain seq x y z
N MET A 1 -25.03 -7.63 17.98
CA MET A 1 -24.31 -8.91 17.72
C MET A 1 -23.88 -9.04 16.26
N MET A 2 -24.78 -9.00 15.27
CA MET A 2 -24.47 -9.30 13.85
C MET A 2 -23.45 -8.35 13.18
N ILE A 3 -23.45 -7.06 13.53
CA ILE A 3 -22.52 -6.06 12.97
C ILE A 3 -21.07 -6.35 13.38
N ALA A 4 -20.86 -6.68 14.66
CA ALA A 4 -19.53 -7.03 15.16
C ALA A 4 -18.97 -8.28 14.47
N LEU A 5 -19.81 -9.29 14.24
CA LEU A 5 -19.41 -10.50 13.53
C LEU A 5 -19.01 -10.21 12.07
N ARG A 6 -19.79 -9.38 11.37
CA ARG A 6 -19.46 -8.94 10.00
C ARG A 6 -18.15 -8.15 9.96
N PHE A 7 -17.90 -7.29 10.95
CA PHE A 7 -16.65 -6.57 11.08
C PHE A 7 -15.46 -7.52 11.28
N ILE A 8 -15.54 -8.43 12.24
CA ILE A 8 -14.47 -9.40 12.52
C ILE A 8 -14.20 -10.28 11.30
N ALA A 9 -15.24 -10.76 10.61
CA ALA A 9 -15.08 -11.53 9.38
C ALA A 9 -14.38 -10.71 8.29
N SER A 10 -14.79 -9.46 8.08
CA SER A 10 -14.18 -8.57 7.08
C SER A 10 -12.71 -8.26 7.37
N LEU A 11 -12.37 -8.07 8.65
CA LEU A 11 -11.00 -7.87 9.09
C LEU A 11 -10.16 -9.15 8.93
N ALA A 12 -10.74 -10.31 9.26
CA ALA A 12 -10.07 -11.60 9.13
C ALA A 12 -9.73 -11.92 7.67
N ILE A 13 -10.60 -11.56 6.71
CA ILE A 13 -10.30 -11.67 5.28
C ILE A 13 -9.09 -10.79 4.91
N LEU A 14 -9.08 -9.52 5.36
CA LEU A 14 -8.02 -8.57 5.06
C LEU A 14 -6.66 -9.04 5.62
N ILE A 15 -6.65 -9.45 6.89
CA ILE A 15 -5.47 -9.97 7.59
C ILE A 15 -5.04 -11.30 6.99
N GLY A 16 -5.98 -12.16 6.62
CA GLY A 16 -5.72 -13.45 5.98
C GLY A 16 -5.01 -13.28 4.63
N CYS A 17 -5.44 -12.34 3.79
CA CYS A 17 -4.76 -12.04 2.53
C CYS A 17 -3.34 -11.51 2.78
N LEU A 18 -3.15 -10.63 3.77
CA LEU A 18 -1.84 -10.11 4.13
C LEU A 18 -0.90 -11.22 4.65
N TRP A 19 -1.41 -12.12 5.49
CA TRP A 19 -0.66 -13.27 6.00
C TRP A 19 -0.27 -14.24 4.89
N ALA A 20 -1.21 -14.56 3.99
CA ALA A 20 -0.93 -15.40 2.82
C ALA A 20 0.15 -14.78 1.95
N ALA A 21 0.08 -13.47 1.67
CA ALA A 21 1.12 -12.75 0.95
C ALA A 21 2.46 -12.73 1.69
N ARG A 22 2.46 -12.63 3.02
CA ARG A 22 3.67 -12.70 3.83
C ARG A 22 4.33 -14.09 3.79
N LEU A 23 3.53 -15.16 3.84
CA LEU A 23 4.04 -16.51 3.65
C LEU A 23 4.58 -16.69 2.23
N ALA A 24 3.86 -16.22 1.22
CA ALA A 24 4.29 -16.34 -0.17
C ALA A 24 5.61 -15.59 -0.43
N THR A 25 5.72 -14.35 0.04
CA THR A 25 6.96 -13.56 -0.06
C THR A 25 8.13 -14.23 0.65
N ALA A 26 7.90 -14.80 1.84
CA ALA A 26 8.92 -15.53 2.59
C ALA A 26 9.32 -16.86 1.91
N ALA A 27 8.37 -17.61 1.38
CA ALA A 27 8.61 -18.92 0.76
C ALA A 27 9.30 -18.80 -0.61
N PHE A 28 8.91 -17.82 -1.42
CA PHE A 28 9.47 -17.59 -2.77
C PHE A 28 10.61 -16.57 -2.80
N ALA A 29 11.03 -16.05 -1.63
CA ALA A 29 12.07 -15.02 -1.48
C ALA A 29 11.85 -13.80 -2.41
N LEU A 30 10.59 -13.37 -2.54
CA LEU A 30 10.23 -12.26 -3.42
C LEU A 30 10.70 -10.93 -2.83
N SER A 31 11.33 -10.08 -3.64
CA SER A 31 11.76 -8.73 -3.23
C SER A 31 10.60 -7.73 -3.04
N LEU A 32 9.37 -8.16 -3.33
CA LEU A 32 8.18 -7.32 -3.20
C LEU A 32 7.70 -7.27 -1.75
N PRO A 33 7.38 -6.07 -1.22
CA PRO A 33 6.71 -5.94 0.06
C PRO A 33 5.43 -6.79 0.13
N ALA A 34 5.26 -7.56 1.20
CA ALA A 34 4.09 -8.39 1.43
C ALA A 34 2.74 -7.64 1.29
N PRO A 35 2.58 -6.37 1.75
CA PRO A 35 1.33 -5.64 1.55
C PRO A 35 0.93 -5.45 0.08
N LEU A 36 1.90 -5.27 -0.83
CA LEU A 36 1.63 -5.13 -2.27
C LEU A 36 1.11 -6.45 -2.85
N LEU A 37 1.73 -7.56 -2.48
CA LEU A 37 1.25 -8.90 -2.87
C LEU A 37 -0.12 -9.21 -2.26
N GLY A 38 -0.39 -8.77 -1.04
CA GLY A 38 -1.70 -8.90 -0.39
C GLY A 38 -2.80 -8.16 -1.15
N LEU A 39 -2.50 -6.95 -1.66
CA LEU A 39 -3.43 -6.20 -2.51
C LEU A 39 -3.70 -6.90 -3.83
N VAL A 40 -2.67 -7.43 -4.50
CA VAL A 40 -2.84 -8.20 -5.74
C VAL A 40 -3.67 -9.46 -5.49
N LEU A 41 -3.39 -10.20 -4.42
CA LEU A 41 -4.14 -11.39 -4.03
C LEU A 41 -5.62 -11.06 -3.77
N LEU A 42 -5.88 -10.01 -2.97
CA LEU A 42 -7.23 -9.56 -2.67
C LEU A 42 -7.98 -9.13 -3.95
N PHE A 43 -7.29 -8.43 -4.86
CA PHE A 43 -7.84 -8.03 -6.16
C PHE A 43 -8.24 -9.25 -7.01
N VAL A 44 -7.40 -10.28 -7.07
CA VAL A 44 -7.72 -11.53 -7.78
C VAL A 44 -8.93 -12.24 -7.16
N LEU A 45 -9.02 -12.29 -5.82
CA LEU A 45 -10.17 -12.87 -5.11
C LEU A 45 -11.48 -12.11 -5.35
N LEU A 46 -11.40 -10.78 -5.48
CA LEU A 46 -12.52 -9.91 -5.83
C LEU A 46 -12.96 -10.14 -7.28
N GLN A 47 -12.00 -10.17 -8.21
CA GLN A 47 -12.26 -10.43 -9.64
C GLN A 47 -12.85 -11.83 -9.87
N ALA A 48 -12.40 -12.84 -9.12
CA ALA A 48 -12.94 -14.19 -9.19
C ALA A 48 -14.35 -14.33 -8.60
N GLY A 49 -14.88 -13.29 -7.95
CA GLY A 49 -16.20 -13.30 -7.31
C GLY A 49 -16.28 -14.15 -6.03
N THR A 50 -15.17 -14.76 -5.59
CA THR A 50 -15.09 -15.53 -4.34
C THR A 50 -15.37 -14.64 -3.13
N ILE A 51 -14.90 -13.39 -3.18
CA ILE A 51 -15.11 -12.39 -2.14
C ILE A 51 -15.85 -11.21 -2.77
N LYS A 52 -17.06 -10.91 -2.31
CA LYS A 52 -17.78 -9.70 -2.70
C LYS A 52 -17.23 -8.49 -1.93
N SER A 53 -17.17 -7.34 -2.60
CA SER A 53 -16.74 -6.07 -2.00
C SER A 53 -17.58 -5.69 -0.76
N GLU A 54 -18.87 -6.05 -0.76
CA GLU A 54 -19.80 -5.86 0.35
C GLU A 54 -19.34 -6.50 1.67
N TYR A 55 -18.59 -7.60 1.59
CA TYR A 55 -18.05 -8.27 2.76
C TYR A 55 -16.85 -7.54 3.36
N LEU A 56 -16.15 -6.69 2.61
CA LEU A 56 -14.96 -5.97 3.06
C LEU A 56 -15.29 -4.58 3.64
N LEU A 57 -16.39 -3.98 3.19
CA LEU A 57 -16.85 -2.65 3.61
C LEU A 57 -16.89 -2.42 5.14
N PRO A 58 -17.35 -3.37 5.99
CA PRO A 58 -17.52 -3.11 7.42
C PRO A 58 -16.20 -2.73 8.13
N SER A 59 -15.09 -3.39 7.81
CA SER A 59 -13.76 -3.04 8.35
C SER A 59 -13.01 -2.02 7.51
N CYS A 60 -13.13 -2.07 6.17
CA CYS A 60 -12.38 -1.15 5.32
C CYS A 60 -12.85 0.30 5.49
N ALA A 61 -14.17 0.55 5.61
CA ALA A 61 -14.70 1.90 5.72
C ALA A 61 -14.13 2.72 6.91
N PRO A 62 -14.11 2.21 8.16
CA PRO A 62 -13.49 2.94 9.26
C PRO A 62 -11.97 3.04 9.12
N VAL A 63 -11.29 1.98 8.66
CA VAL A 63 -9.82 2.00 8.48
C VAL A 63 -9.41 3.07 7.47
N LEU A 64 -10.10 3.18 6.34
CA LEU A 64 -9.86 4.22 5.34
C LEU A 64 -10.24 5.61 5.86
N LYS A 65 -11.37 5.73 6.55
CA LYS A 65 -11.85 7.01 7.12
C LYS A 65 -10.84 7.60 8.10
N TYR A 66 -10.19 6.76 8.90
CA TYR A 66 -9.22 7.18 9.92
C TYR A 66 -7.77 6.84 9.53
N MET A 67 -7.48 6.65 8.24
CA MET A 67 -6.15 6.25 7.75
C MET A 67 -5.04 7.19 8.24
N ALA A 68 -5.31 8.49 8.28
CA ALA A 68 -4.38 9.51 8.79
C ALA A 68 -3.92 9.22 10.24
N VAL A 69 -4.82 8.73 11.10
CA VAL A 69 -4.51 8.40 12.50
C VAL A 69 -3.51 7.25 12.59
N PHE A 70 -3.62 6.27 11.70
CA PHE A 70 -2.67 5.13 11.66
C PHE A 70 -1.28 5.51 11.16
N PHE A 71 -1.10 6.68 10.52
CA PHE A 71 0.23 7.19 10.17
C PHE A 71 0.90 7.97 11.30
N ILE A 72 0.15 8.40 12.32
CA ILE A 72 0.71 9.14 13.46
C ILE A 72 1.84 8.35 14.15
N PRO A 73 1.70 7.04 14.48
CA PRO A 73 2.76 6.24 15.06
C PRO A 73 4.06 6.21 14.23
N ALA A 74 3.93 6.11 12.91
CA ALA A 74 5.08 6.16 12.01
C ALA A 74 5.73 7.56 12.00
N GLY A 75 4.92 8.62 12.04
CA GLY A 75 5.38 10.00 12.11
C GLY A 75 6.09 10.35 13.41
N VAL A 76 5.58 9.92 14.57
CA VAL A 76 6.23 10.19 15.86
C VAL A 76 7.58 9.45 15.99
N GLY A 77 7.71 8.27 15.38
CA GLY A 77 9.01 7.58 15.29
C GLY A 77 10.05 8.38 14.48
N LEU A 78 9.60 9.22 13.55
CA LEU A 78 10.46 10.09 12.74
C LEU A 78 11.03 11.27 13.55
N ILE A 79 10.33 11.67 14.62
CA ILE A 79 10.75 12.78 15.51
C ILE A 79 12.15 12.50 16.08
N SER A 80 12.44 11.24 16.40
CA SER A 80 13.74 10.79 16.91
C SER A 80 14.91 11.00 15.95
N TYR A 81 14.64 11.27 14.66
CA TYR A 81 15.65 11.45 13.63
C TYR A 81 15.64 12.85 13.00
N LEU A 82 14.85 13.79 13.54
CA LEU A 82 14.71 15.13 12.95
C LEU A 82 16.02 15.90 12.88
N ASP A 83 16.92 15.74 13.85
CA ASP A 83 18.22 16.41 13.84
C ASP A 83 19.07 15.96 12.63
N ILE A 84 19.10 14.65 12.37
CA ILE A 84 19.85 14.06 11.23
C ILE A 84 19.21 14.49 9.91
N LEU A 85 17.88 14.49 9.85
CA LEU A 85 17.12 14.95 8.69
C LEU A 85 17.34 16.44 8.42
N GLY A 86 17.42 17.26 9.47
CA GLY A 86 17.66 18.69 9.40
C GLY A 86 19.02 19.05 8.78
N GLN A 87 20.07 18.31 9.14
CA GLN A 87 21.42 18.51 8.57
C GLN A 87 21.45 18.31 7.05
N SER A 88 20.63 17.39 6.53
CA SER A 88 20.57 17.07 5.09
C SER A 88 19.28 17.55 4.42
N ALA A 89 18.55 18.48 5.04
CA ALA A 89 17.20 18.85 4.61
C ALA A 89 17.14 19.31 3.15
N TRP A 90 18.10 20.12 2.72
CA TRP A 90 18.18 20.61 1.34
C TRP A 90 18.39 19.47 0.33
N LEU A 91 19.30 18.55 0.64
CA LEU A 91 19.58 17.39 -0.21
C LEU A 91 18.35 16.48 -0.28
N LEU A 92 17.73 16.18 0.87
CA LEU A 92 16.52 15.36 0.95
C LEU A 92 15.37 15.94 0.13
N VAL A 93 15.07 17.23 0.28
CA VAL A 93 14.02 17.90 -0.51
C VAL A 93 14.33 17.84 -2.00
N SER A 94 15.59 18.08 -2.39
CA SER A 94 15.98 18.01 -3.80
C SER A 94 15.78 16.61 -4.39
N VAL A 95 16.17 15.56 -3.68
CA VAL A 95 16.01 14.16 -4.11
C VAL A 95 14.54 13.77 -4.17
N LEU A 96 13.76 14.16 -3.16
CA LEU A 96 12.33 13.83 -3.05
C LEU A 96 11.51 14.43 -4.20
N ILE A 97 11.93 15.58 -4.74
CA ILE A 97 11.24 16.24 -5.86
C ILE A 97 11.83 15.79 -7.20
N LEU A 98 13.15 15.87 -7.36
CA LEU A 98 13.80 15.64 -8.65
C LEU A 98 13.71 14.19 -9.10
N VAL A 99 13.91 13.22 -8.21
CA VAL A 99 13.94 11.80 -8.62
C VAL A 99 12.57 11.33 -9.12
N PRO A 100 11.45 11.55 -8.40
CA PRO A 100 10.12 11.17 -8.91
C PRO A 100 9.71 11.99 -10.12
N ALA A 101 9.99 13.30 -10.15
CA ALA A 101 9.64 14.15 -11.29
C ALA A 101 10.35 13.69 -12.57
N LEU A 102 11.65 13.44 -12.51
CA LEU A 102 12.42 12.90 -13.63
C LEU A 102 11.97 11.49 -13.99
N GLY A 103 11.73 10.62 -13.00
CA GLY A 103 11.24 9.26 -13.22
C GLY A 103 9.91 9.25 -13.98
N LEU A 104 8.94 10.05 -13.55
CA LEU A 104 7.64 10.22 -14.20
C LEU A 104 7.75 10.87 -15.57
N PHE A 105 8.61 11.88 -15.72
CA PHE A 105 8.83 12.54 -17.02
C PHE A 105 9.42 11.57 -18.05
N LEU A 106 10.44 10.80 -17.67
CA LEU A 106 11.09 9.83 -18.55
C LEU A 106 10.17 8.67 -18.90
N THR A 107 9.49 8.08 -17.92
CA THR A 107 8.50 7.01 -18.17
C THR A 107 7.34 7.52 -19.02
N GLY A 108 6.85 8.73 -18.77
CA GLY A 108 5.83 9.37 -19.60
C GLY A 108 6.27 9.56 -21.05
N LYS A 109 7.51 10.03 -21.27
CA LYS A 109 8.07 10.20 -22.63
C LYS A 109 8.31 8.86 -23.35
N LEU A 110 8.69 7.82 -22.61
CA LEU A 110 8.88 6.48 -23.16
C LEU A 110 7.53 5.84 -23.53
N ALA A 111 6.54 5.97 -22.66
CA ALA A 111 5.18 5.49 -22.88
C ALA A 111 4.50 6.20 -24.06
N SER A 112 4.71 7.51 -24.22
CA SER A 112 4.16 8.25 -25.37
C SER A 112 4.82 7.86 -26.69
N LYS A 113 6.09 7.44 -26.68
CA LYS A 113 6.80 6.95 -27.87
C LYS A 113 6.35 5.54 -28.29
N GLY A 114 5.89 4.72 -27.35
CA GLY A 114 5.30 3.40 -27.64
C GLY A 114 3.88 3.47 -28.23
N ARG A 115 3.17 4.60 -28.06
CA ARG A 115 1.79 4.83 -28.53
C ARG A 115 1.67 5.07 -30.05
N TYR A 116 2.75 4.95 -30.82
CA TYR A 116 2.77 5.18 -32.28
C TYR A 116 2.80 3.88 -33.10
N TYR A 117 2.67 2.71 -32.45
CA TYR A 117 2.69 1.38 -33.10
C TYR A 117 1.33 0.64 -33.04
N ASP A 118 0.28 1.29 -32.53
CA ASP A 118 -1.12 0.84 -32.66
C ASP A 118 -1.84 1.67 -33.73
#